data_AF-A0A538BFS0-F1
#
_entry.id   AF-A0A538BFS0-F1
#
_cell.length_a   1.000
_cell.length_b   1.000
_cell.length_c   1.000
_cell.angle_alpha   90.00
_cell.angle_beta   90.00
_cell.angle_gamma   90.00
#
_symmetry.space_group_name_H-M   'P 1'
#
loop_
_entity.id
_entity.type
_entity.pdbx_description
1 polymer ?
#
loop_
_entity_poly.entity_id
_entity_poly.type
_entity_poly.pdbx_seq_one_letter_code
_entity_poly.pdbx_strand_id
1 'polypeptide(L)'
;MRFRDALTRPGLGAVAEVKRRSPSAGDLRPDADPARLARAFEQAGAAACSILVDERFGGSWDDLRAARAAAALPLLAKGFFSRAEDLRTAKEAGADAVLLLLRDLDDATCTRLLAEAQALGLDALVEAHDAEELERTVALGAPVVGVNARDLSTFEIDRRTQLELVARSPRDRTVIAESGVHTRAQAAAAELAGADAVLVGSALMRAPDPPAKLRELLSRPLVKVCGLTRQEDVDVAAEAGADLLGFVLVEKSPRRAEAVLDVPETALSVAVFVAETAETPADLVQLYPDDGGDVRGREALLL
;
A
#
# COMPACT_ATOMS: atom_id res chain seq x y z
N MET A 1 17.28 8.18 10.68
CA MET A 1 15.85 7.91 10.96
C MET A 1 15.64 6.43 10.73
N ARG A 2 14.93 5.71 11.61
CA ARG A 2 14.61 4.29 11.40
C ARG A 2 13.61 4.16 10.25
N PHE A 3 13.60 3.03 9.57
CA PHE A 3 12.68 2.77 8.46
C PHE A 3 11.24 2.84 8.93
N ARG A 4 10.90 2.18 10.05
CA ARG A 4 9.53 2.21 10.61
C ARG A 4 9.05 3.62 10.97
N ASP A 5 9.91 4.45 11.56
CA ASP A 5 9.57 5.81 12.00
C ASP A 5 9.32 6.75 10.81
N ALA A 6 9.90 6.43 9.65
CA ALA A 6 9.68 7.19 8.43
C ALA A 6 8.27 6.95 7.86
N LEU A 7 7.73 5.74 8.06
CA LEU A 7 6.45 5.30 7.51
C LEU A 7 5.25 5.78 8.31
N THR A 8 5.42 6.04 9.62
CA THR A 8 4.32 6.41 10.53
C THR A 8 4.18 7.92 10.73
N ARG A 9 4.74 8.72 9.82
CA ARG A 9 4.51 10.18 9.80
C ARG A 9 3.05 10.47 9.45
N PRO A 10 2.52 11.67 9.78
CA PRO A 10 1.14 12.01 9.44
C PRO A 10 0.83 11.87 7.94
N GLY A 11 -0.27 11.17 7.64
CA GLY A 11 -0.69 10.80 6.28
C GLY A 11 -0.05 9.52 5.77
N LEU A 12 -0.54 8.99 4.65
CA LEU A 12 -0.03 7.75 4.07
C LEU A 12 1.45 7.84 3.65
N GLY A 13 2.29 6.98 4.20
CA GLY A 13 3.67 6.77 3.75
C GLY A 13 3.76 5.99 2.44
N ALA A 14 4.88 6.12 1.72
CA ALA A 14 5.17 5.26 0.58
C ALA A 14 6.59 4.68 0.64
N VAL A 15 6.67 3.37 0.43
CA VAL A 15 7.90 2.67 0.07
C VAL A 15 7.94 2.56 -1.46
N ALA A 16 8.74 3.40 -2.10
CA ALA A 16 8.88 3.40 -3.56
C ALA A 16 9.90 2.33 -3.99
N GLU A 17 9.47 1.35 -4.78
CA GLU A 17 10.30 0.21 -5.16
C GLU A 17 10.96 0.39 -6.54
N VAL A 18 12.27 0.16 -6.58
CA VAL A 18 13.06 0.07 -7.82
C VAL A 18 13.20 -1.39 -8.21
N LYS A 19 12.50 -1.78 -9.29
CA LYS A 19 12.46 -3.16 -9.79
C LYS A 19 12.50 -3.20 -11.32
N ARG A 20 13.57 -3.78 -11.90
CA ARG A 20 13.74 -3.82 -13.36
C ARG A 20 12.78 -4.79 -14.05
N ARG A 21 12.48 -5.92 -13.40
CA ARG A 21 11.60 -6.97 -13.92
C ARG A 21 10.88 -7.71 -12.79
N SER A 22 9.82 -8.45 -13.12
CA SER A 22 9.23 -9.44 -12.21
C SER A 22 8.98 -10.77 -12.92
N PRO A 23 9.00 -11.91 -12.20
CA PRO A 23 8.66 -13.21 -12.77
C PRO A 23 7.30 -13.24 -13.45
N SER A 24 6.32 -12.53 -12.87
CA SER A 24 4.94 -12.50 -13.36
C SER A 24 4.71 -11.60 -14.57
N ALA A 25 5.53 -10.55 -14.75
CA ALA A 25 5.22 -9.45 -15.66
C ALA A 25 6.36 -9.13 -16.65
N GLY A 26 7.44 -9.91 -16.60
CA GLY A 26 8.63 -9.71 -17.42
C GLY A 26 9.34 -8.40 -17.09
N ASP A 27 9.91 -7.79 -18.12
CA ASP A 27 10.59 -6.51 -18.01
C ASP A 27 9.61 -5.37 -17.72
N LEU A 28 9.94 -4.56 -16.71
CA LEU A 28 9.16 -3.40 -16.29
C LEU A 28 9.87 -2.11 -16.71
N ARG A 29 11.15 -2.00 -16.37
CA ARG A 29 12.04 -0.88 -16.68
C ARG A 29 13.50 -1.35 -16.66
N PRO A 30 13.98 -2.00 -17.73
CA PRO A 30 15.34 -2.56 -17.77
C PRO A 30 16.46 -1.53 -17.56
N ASP A 31 16.20 -0.28 -17.93
CA ASP A 31 17.10 0.86 -17.81
C ASP A 31 17.00 1.60 -16.46
N ALA A 32 16.29 1.03 -15.47
CA ALA A 32 16.16 1.65 -14.16
C ALA A 32 17.55 1.82 -13.51
N ASP A 33 17.88 3.07 -13.19
CA ASP A 33 19.04 3.47 -12.40
C ASP A 33 18.61 3.67 -10.94
N PRO A 34 19.00 2.79 -10.00
CA PRO A 34 18.59 2.87 -8.59
C PRO A 34 19.09 4.12 -7.88
N ALA A 35 20.28 4.63 -8.22
CA ALA A 35 20.80 5.85 -7.63
C ALA A 35 19.94 7.05 -8.03
N ARG A 36 19.65 7.15 -9.34
CA ARG A 36 18.79 8.22 -9.86
C ARG A 36 17.37 8.13 -9.31
N LEU A 37 16.77 6.93 -9.30
CA LEU A 37 15.39 6.73 -8.87
C LEU A 37 15.23 6.92 -7.36
N ALA A 38 16.13 6.40 -6.52
CA ALA A 38 16.06 6.59 -5.08
C ALA A 38 16.08 8.09 -4.71
N ARG A 39 16.99 8.87 -5.31
CA ARG A 39 17.06 10.32 -5.11
C ARG A 39 15.80 11.04 -5.62
N ALA A 40 15.26 10.60 -6.76
CA ALA A 40 14.07 11.22 -7.33
C ALA A 40 12.80 10.88 -6.52
N PHE A 41 12.70 9.67 -5.96
CA PHE A 41 11.61 9.27 -5.07
C PHE A 41 11.67 10.02 -3.73
N GLU A 42 12.87 10.22 -3.17
CA GLU A 42 13.06 11.09 -2.01
C GLU A 42 12.50 12.49 -2.24
N GLN A 43 12.84 13.11 -3.38
CA GLN A 43 12.33 14.43 -3.77
C GLN A 43 10.84 14.44 -4.12
N ALA A 44 10.26 13.27 -4.40
CA ALA A 44 8.84 13.11 -4.63
C ALA A 44 8.05 12.81 -3.36
N GLY A 45 8.72 12.68 -2.20
CA GLY A 45 8.08 12.46 -0.91
C GLY A 45 7.95 11.00 -0.50
N ALA A 46 8.72 10.07 -1.10
CA ALA A 46 8.81 8.71 -0.59
C ALA A 46 9.30 8.72 0.87
N ALA A 47 8.64 7.93 1.72
CA ALA A 47 9.06 7.72 3.10
C ALA A 47 10.28 6.79 3.18
N ALA A 48 10.35 5.81 2.29
CA ALA A 48 11.48 4.91 2.12
C ALA A 48 11.59 4.45 0.65
N CYS A 49 12.72 3.85 0.28
CA CYS A 49 12.90 3.23 -1.02
C CYS A 49 13.23 1.75 -0.87
N SER A 50 12.56 0.90 -1.64
CA SER A 50 12.83 -0.53 -1.72
C SER A 50 13.71 -0.82 -2.93
N ILE A 51 14.86 -1.47 -2.72
CA ILE A 51 15.77 -1.85 -3.79
C ILE A 51 15.81 -3.37 -3.87
N LEU A 52 15.48 -3.91 -5.05
CA LEU A 52 15.64 -5.34 -5.30
C LEU A 52 17.13 -5.67 -5.37
N VAL A 53 17.56 -6.68 -4.59
CA VAL A 53 18.95 -7.15 -4.55
C VAL A 53 19.13 -8.54 -5.18
N ASP A 54 18.05 -9.14 -5.66
CA ASP A 54 18.02 -10.48 -6.25
C ASP A 54 17.96 -10.41 -7.79
N GLU A 55 18.81 -11.21 -8.44
CA GLU A 55 18.99 -11.25 -9.89
C GLU A 55 17.70 -11.62 -10.65
N ARG A 56 16.78 -12.39 -10.05
CA ARG A 56 15.48 -12.74 -10.66
C ARG A 56 14.63 -11.51 -10.98
N PHE A 57 14.83 -10.42 -10.23
CA PHE A 57 14.18 -9.13 -10.44
C PHE A 57 15.07 -8.13 -11.17
N GLY A 58 16.23 -8.58 -11.66
CA GLY A 58 17.27 -7.74 -12.24
C GLY A 58 17.89 -6.80 -11.22
N GLY A 59 17.97 -7.20 -9.95
CA GLY A 59 18.56 -6.45 -8.85
C GLY A 59 19.94 -6.97 -8.44
N SER A 60 20.66 -6.20 -7.63
CA SER A 60 21.98 -6.56 -7.11
C SER A 60 22.33 -5.80 -5.83
N TRP A 61 23.35 -6.25 -5.11
CA TRP A 61 23.88 -5.50 -3.96
C TRP A 61 24.52 -4.17 -4.36
N ASP A 62 25.05 -4.06 -5.58
CA ASP A 62 25.61 -2.79 -6.08
C ASP A 62 24.52 -1.76 -6.35
N ASP A 63 23.33 -2.19 -6.76
CA ASP A 63 22.15 -1.32 -6.88
C ASP A 63 21.80 -0.68 -5.53
N LEU A 64 21.83 -1.46 -4.45
CA LEU A 64 21.56 -0.96 -3.11
C LEU A 64 22.64 0.03 -2.64
N ARG A 65 23.92 -0.27 -2.88
CA ARG A 65 25.04 0.65 -2.58
C ARG A 65 24.92 1.95 -3.36
N ALA A 66 24.57 1.88 -4.64
CA ALA A 66 24.39 3.04 -5.51
C ALA A 66 23.21 3.91 -5.02
N ALA A 67 22.08 3.30 -4.66
CA ALA A 67 20.95 3.99 -4.06
C ALA A 67 21.33 4.68 -2.74
N ARG A 68 22.06 3.99 -1.86
CA ARG A 68 22.55 4.53 -0.58
C ARG A 68 23.45 5.74 -0.78
N ALA A 69 24.33 5.72 -1.77
CA ALA A 69 25.22 6.84 -2.08
C ALA A 69 24.47 8.08 -2.59
N ALA A 70 23.28 7.90 -3.18
CA ALA A 70 22.57 8.96 -3.89
C ALA A 70 21.40 9.60 -3.10
N ALA A 71 20.86 8.91 -2.10
CA ALA A 71 19.66 9.35 -1.38
C ALA A 71 19.82 9.22 0.14
N ALA A 72 19.11 10.04 0.93
CA ALA A 72 19.22 10.04 2.39
C ALA A 72 18.14 9.19 3.09
N LEU A 73 16.97 9.02 2.46
CA LEU A 73 15.85 8.24 2.97
C LEU A 73 16.20 6.78 3.31
N PRO A 74 15.45 6.14 4.22
CA PRO A 74 15.66 4.73 4.56
C PRO A 74 15.57 3.80 3.35
N LEU A 75 16.47 2.83 3.28
CA LEU A 75 16.48 1.82 2.23
C LEU A 75 16.08 0.44 2.76
N LEU A 76 15.09 -0.17 2.10
CA LEU A 76 14.73 -1.57 2.26
C LEU A 76 15.48 -2.41 1.23
N ALA A 77 16.28 -3.37 1.70
CA ALA A 77 16.80 -4.43 0.83
C ALA A 77 15.70 -5.47 0.62
N LYS A 78 15.19 -5.58 -0.62
CA LYS A 78 14.16 -6.57 -0.96
C LYS A 78 14.79 -7.74 -1.72
N GLY A 79 14.76 -8.90 -1.10
CA GLY A 79 15.33 -10.14 -1.61
C GLY A 79 14.78 -11.32 -0.81
N PHE A 80 15.43 -12.48 -0.93
CA PHE A 80 15.08 -13.69 -0.18
C PHE A 80 16.19 -14.00 0.80
N PHE A 81 15.94 -13.76 2.09
CA PHE A 81 16.94 -13.90 3.15
C PHE A 81 16.54 -15.02 4.09
N SER A 82 17.44 -15.97 4.33
CA SER A 82 17.21 -17.11 5.22
C SER A 82 18.32 -17.31 6.25
N ARG A 83 19.39 -16.51 6.17
CA ARG A 83 20.57 -16.62 7.03
C ARG A 83 21.02 -15.26 7.56
N ALA A 84 21.69 -15.29 8.72
CA ALA A 84 22.20 -14.08 9.37
C ALA A 84 23.23 -13.34 8.49
N GLU A 85 24.00 -14.10 7.71
CA GLU A 85 24.98 -13.55 6.76
C GLU A 85 24.32 -12.68 5.68
N ASP A 86 23.09 -13.00 5.27
CA ASP A 86 22.35 -12.23 4.28
C ASP A 86 22.01 -10.83 4.85
N LEU A 87 21.64 -10.75 6.13
CA LEU A 87 21.35 -9.50 6.84
C LEU A 87 22.61 -8.66 7.08
N ARG A 88 23.74 -9.30 7.39
CA ARG A 88 25.03 -8.59 7.48
C ARG A 88 25.42 -7.98 6.14
N THR A 89 25.26 -8.74 5.06
CA THR A 89 25.49 -8.26 3.69
C THR A 89 24.60 -7.06 3.37
N ALA A 90 23.31 -7.13 3.71
CA ALA A 90 22.38 -6.02 3.53
C ALA A 90 22.81 -4.77 4.32
N LYS A 91 23.22 -4.95 5.58
CA LYS A 91 23.71 -3.85 6.41
C LYS A 91 24.96 -3.19 5.82
N GLU A 92 25.93 -3.98 5.40
CA GLU A 92 27.18 -3.52 4.76
C GLU A 92 26.92 -2.81 3.43
N ALA A 93 25.92 -3.25 2.67
CA ALA A 93 25.48 -2.61 1.44
C ALA A 93 24.68 -1.31 1.67
N GLY A 94 24.33 -0.99 2.92
CA GLY A 94 23.68 0.26 3.30
C GLY A 94 22.17 0.18 3.54
N ALA A 95 21.63 -1.02 3.75
CA ALA A 95 20.22 -1.18 4.13
C ALA A 95 19.93 -0.59 5.52
N ASP A 96 18.73 -0.02 5.64
CA ASP A 96 18.11 0.37 6.91
C ASP A 96 17.03 -0.65 7.33
N ALA A 97 16.49 -1.41 6.37
CA ALA A 97 15.56 -2.50 6.60
C ALA A 97 15.78 -3.69 5.66
N VAL A 98 15.28 -4.86 6.05
CA VAL A 98 15.28 -6.09 5.24
C VAL A 98 13.88 -6.69 5.17
N LEU A 99 13.60 -7.39 4.06
CA LEU A 99 12.38 -8.19 3.90
C LEU A 99 12.56 -9.59 4.47
N LEU A 100 11.62 -10.06 5.30
CA LEU A 100 11.50 -11.46 5.73
C LEU A 100 10.16 -12.02 5.26
N LEU A 101 10.20 -13.11 4.49
CA LEU A 101 9.03 -13.74 3.89
C LEU A 101 8.61 -14.96 4.71
N LEU A 102 7.43 -14.93 5.34
CA LEU A 102 6.95 -16.06 6.16
C LEU A 102 6.67 -17.34 5.37
N ARG A 103 6.40 -17.22 4.08
CA ARG A 103 6.24 -18.35 3.17
C ARG A 103 7.52 -19.18 3.01
N ASP A 104 8.68 -18.54 3.15
CA ASP A 104 10.00 -19.17 2.95
C ASP A 104 10.71 -19.47 4.29
N LEU A 105 10.13 -19.05 5.41
CA LEU A 105 10.75 -19.11 6.74
C LEU A 105 9.83 -19.78 7.75
N ASP A 106 10.37 -20.77 8.46
CA ASP A 106 9.74 -21.25 9.69
C ASP A 106 9.90 -20.24 10.84
N ASP A 107 9.08 -20.39 11.88
CA ASP A 107 9.02 -19.44 13.00
C ASP A 107 10.36 -19.36 13.76
N ALA A 108 11.09 -20.48 13.88
CA ALA A 108 12.38 -20.52 14.54
C ALA A 108 13.44 -19.71 13.77
N THR A 109 13.46 -19.85 12.45
CA THR A 109 14.35 -19.10 11.56
C THR A 109 13.97 -17.63 11.54
N CYS A 110 12.68 -17.31 11.41
CA CYS A 110 12.21 -15.92 11.43
C CYS A 110 12.57 -15.23 12.75
N THR A 111 12.34 -15.88 13.90
CA THR A 111 12.72 -15.37 15.23
C THR A 111 14.21 -15.04 15.31
N ARG A 112 15.07 -15.95 14.82
CA ARG A 112 16.52 -15.73 14.80
C ARG A 112 16.92 -14.56 13.90
N LEU A 113 16.30 -14.42 12.72
CA LEU A 113 16.58 -13.33 11.80
C LEU A 113 16.07 -11.98 12.32
N LEU A 114 14.93 -11.95 13.01
CA LEU A 114 14.43 -10.75 13.70
C LEU A 114 15.42 -10.28 14.77
N ALA A 115 15.94 -11.21 15.59
CA ALA A 115 16.96 -10.90 16.60
C ALA A 115 18.27 -10.38 15.97
N GLU A 116 18.73 -11.00 14.88
CA GLU A 116 19.92 -10.54 14.14
C GLU A 116 19.69 -9.15 13.53
N ALA A 117 18.54 -8.90 12.90
CA ALA A 117 18.19 -7.61 12.33
C ALA A 117 18.24 -6.51 13.41
N GLN A 118 17.66 -6.78 14.58
CA GLN A 118 17.73 -5.89 15.73
C GLN A 118 19.17 -5.63 16.17
N ALA A 119 20.00 -6.66 16.29
CA ALA A 119 21.42 -6.54 16.67
C ALA A 119 22.23 -5.71 15.68
N LEU A 120 21.91 -5.80 14.37
CA LEU A 120 22.53 -5.01 13.30
C LEU A 120 21.95 -3.60 13.17
N GLY A 121 20.93 -3.26 13.96
CA GLY A 121 20.22 -1.98 13.86
C GLY A 121 19.42 -1.83 12.57
N LEU A 122 19.00 -2.93 11.96
CA LEU A 122 18.04 -2.98 10.86
C LEU A 122 16.61 -3.02 11.40
N ASP A 123 15.65 -2.46 10.67
CA ASP A 123 14.24 -2.85 10.80
C ASP A 123 13.98 -4.10 9.94
N ALA A 124 12.98 -4.89 10.29
CA ALA A 124 12.56 -6.05 9.51
C ALA A 124 11.10 -5.87 9.10
N LEU A 125 10.84 -5.85 7.79
CA LEU A 125 9.51 -5.94 7.21
C LEU A 125 9.18 -7.43 7.09
N VAL A 126 8.23 -7.91 7.89
CA VAL A 126 7.76 -9.30 7.82
C VAL A 126 6.51 -9.36 6.96
N GLU A 127 6.63 -9.99 5.79
CA GLU A 127 5.57 -10.05 4.77
C GLU A 127 4.69 -11.29 4.96
N ALA A 128 3.38 -11.07 4.97
CA ALA A 128 2.31 -12.06 5.09
C ALA A 128 1.34 -11.96 3.90
N HIS A 129 0.82 -13.11 3.47
CA HIS A 129 -0.05 -13.25 2.30
C HIS A 129 -1.48 -13.63 2.65
N ASP A 130 -1.70 -14.25 3.82
CA ASP A 130 -2.99 -14.70 4.28
C ASP A 130 -3.19 -14.43 5.79
N ALA A 131 -4.36 -14.83 6.31
CA ALA A 131 -4.71 -14.62 7.71
C ALA A 131 -3.82 -15.42 8.68
N GLU A 132 -3.38 -16.62 8.30
CA GLU A 132 -2.53 -17.47 9.13
C GLU A 132 -1.13 -16.87 9.23
N GLU A 133 -0.54 -16.45 8.11
CA GLU A 133 0.72 -15.73 8.10
C GLU A 133 0.63 -14.40 8.86
N LEU A 134 -0.49 -13.66 8.74
CA LEU A 134 -0.69 -12.44 9.52
C LEU A 134 -0.66 -12.74 11.03
N GLU A 135 -1.35 -13.77 11.50
CA GLU A 135 -1.32 -14.19 12.91
C GLU A 135 0.11 -14.60 13.35
N ARG A 136 0.86 -15.29 12.48
CA ARG A 136 2.28 -15.61 12.73
C ARG A 136 3.12 -14.34 12.90
N THR A 137 2.93 -13.29 12.09
CA THR A 137 3.65 -12.01 12.29
C THR A 137 3.38 -11.40 13.67
N VAL A 138 2.16 -11.58 14.19
CA VAL A 138 1.76 -11.13 15.53
C VAL A 138 2.47 -11.93 16.60
N ALA A 139 2.44 -13.26 16.50
CA ALA A 139 3.10 -14.16 17.45
C ALA A 139 4.63 -13.95 17.50
N LEU A 140 5.25 -13.66 16.36
CA LEU A 140 6.69 -13.39 16.24
C LEU A 140 7.09 -11.99 16.76
N GLY A 141 6.13 -11.13 17.11
CA GLY A 141 6.41 -9.77 17.58
C GLY A 141 7.00 -8.86 16.50
N ALA A 142 6.65 -9.09 15.22
CA ALA A 142 7.16 -8.29 14.12
C ALA A 142 6.74 -6.81 14.25
N PRO A 143 7.70 -5.85 14.29
CA PRO A 143 7.38 -4.43 14.47
C PRO A 143 6.86 -3.76 13.20
N VAL A 144 7.17 -4.34 12.03
CA VAL A 144 6.68 -3.89 10.73
C VAL A 144 6.13 -5.09 9.99
N VAL A 145 4.87 -5.01 9.57
CA VAL A 145 4.14 -6.06 8.88
C VAL A 145 3.78 -5.59 7.49
N GLY A 146 4.09 -6.41 6.49
CA GLY A 146 3.70 -6.23 5.11
C GLY A 146 2.54 -7.15 4.77
N VAL A 147 1.45 -6.61 4.24
CA VAL A 147 0.29 -7.39 3.76
C VAL A 147 0.30 -7.37 2.24
N ASN A 148 0.69 -8.49 1.63
CA ASN A 148 0.86 -8.57 0.19
C ASN A 148 -0.37 -9.15 -0.49
N ALA A 149 -1.00 -8.34 -1.36
CA ALA A 149 -2.19 -8.73 -2.12
C ALA A 149 -1.95 -9.79 -3.20
N ARG A 150 -0.68 -10.16 -3.47
CA ARG A 150 -0.32 -11.04 -4.57
C ARG A 150 -0.20 -12.49 -4.09
N ASP A 151 -1.02 -13.36 -4.65
CA ASP A 151 -0.76 -14.79 -4.57
C ASP A 151 0.51 -15.11 -5.38
N LEU A 152 1.57 -15.61 -4.75
CA LEU A 152 2.83 -15.93 -5.45
C LEU A 152 2.77 -17.22 -6.29
N SER A 153 1.69 -18.01 -6.19
CA SER A 153 1.45 -19.20 -6.99
C SER A 153 0.68 -18.90 -8.29
N THR A 154 -0.30 -18.00 -8.25
CA THR A 154 -1.12 -17.60 -9.42
C THR A 154 -0.71 -16.24 -10.00
N PHE A 155 0.01 -15.43 -9.22
CA PHE A 155 0.33 -14.02 -9.46
C PHE A 155 -0.87 -13.08 -9.54
N GLU A 156 -2.07 -13.57 -9.24
CA GLU A 156 -3.28 -12.77 -9.12
C GLU A 156 -3.19 -11.84 -7.91
N ILE A 157 -3.84 -10.68 -8.03
CA ILE A 157 -3.86 -9.66 -6.99
C ILE A 157 -5.29 -9.61 -6.44
N ASP A 158 -5.50 -10.10 -5.22
CA ASP A 158 -6.75 -9.91 -4.49
C ASP A 158 -6.62 -8.71 -3.55
N ARG A 159 -6.99 -7.54 -4.06
CA ARG A 159 -6.96 -6.29 -3.28
C ARG A 159 -7.96 -6.30 -2.13
N ARG A 160 -9.10 -6.96 -2.28
CA ARG A 160 -10.15 -6.96 -1.26
C ARG A 160 -9.67 -7.73 -0.04
N THR A 161 -9.16 -8.94 -0.23
CA THR A 161 -8.59 -9.75 0.87
C THR A 161 -7.40 -9.04 1.52
N GLN A 162 -6.55 -8.36 0.75
CA GLN A 162 -5.48 -7.54 1.32
C GLN A 162 -6.03 -6.45 2.26
N LEU A 163 -7.02 -5.66 1.82
CA LEU A 163 -7.60 -4.60 2.64
C LEU A 163 -8.27 -5.14 3.89
N GLU A 164 -8.93 -6.31 3.81
CA GLU A 164 -9.50 -7.02 4.96
C GLU A 164 -8.40 -7.42 5.97
N LEU A 165 -7.25 -7.91 5.50
CA LEU A 165 -6.11 -8.25 6.35
C LEU A 165 -5.44 -7.01 6.96
N VAL A 166 -5.31 -5.92 6.20
CA VAL A 166 -4.83 -4.62 6.71
C VAL A 166 -5.76 -4.12 7.83
N ALA A 167 -7.07 -4.18 7.63
CA ALA A 167 -8.05 -3.74 8.63
C ALA A 167 -8.00 -4.57 9.92
N ARG A 168 -7.66 -5.86 9.81
CA ARG A 168 -7.48 -6.80 10.94
C ARG A 168 -6.11 -6.71 11.60
N SER A 169 -5.14 -6.04 10.97
CA SER A 169 -3.78 -5.95 11.48
C SER A 169 -3.76 -5.15 12.80
N PRO A 170 -2.97 -5.58 13.80
CA PRO A 170 -2.87 -4.84 15.06
C PRO A 170 -2.39 -3.39 14.84
N ARG A 171 -2.94 -2.44 15.60
CA ARG A 171 -2.61 -1.01 15.48
C ARG A 171 -1.37 -0.59 16.28
N ASP A 172 -0.71 -1.53 16.95
CA ASP A 172 0.48 -1.31 17.78
C ASP A 172 1.80 -1.45 17.02
N ARG A 173 1.74 -1.67 15.71
CA ARG A 173 2.86 -1.91 14.80
C ARG A 173 2.65 -1.16 13.50
N THR A 174 3.72 -1.05 12.72
CA THR A 174 3.64 -0.43 11.39
C THR A 174 3.08 -1.44 10.38
N VAL A 175 2.03 -1.06 9.67
CA VAL A 175 1.36 -1.88 8.65
C VAL A 175 1.60 -1.29 7.26
N ILE A 176 2.12 -2.11 6.34
CA ILE A 176 2.35 -1.74 4.95
C ILE A 176 1.45 -2.57 4.04
N ALA A 177 0.65 -1.91 3.21
CA ALA A 177 -0.10 -2.57 2.14
C ALA A 177 0.80 -2.73 0.89
N GLU A 178 1.04 -3.97 0.46
CA GLU A 178 1.94 -4.28 -0.67
C GLU A 178 1.19 -4.84 -1.90
N SER A 179 1.66 -4.46 -3.09
CA SER A 179 1.04 -4.81 -4.38
C SER A 179 -0.33 -4.15 -4.62
N GLY A 180 -0.77 -4.13 -5.88
CA GLY A 180 -2.13 -3.72 -6.26
C GLY A 180 -2.46 -2.23 -6.21
N VAL A 181 -1.48 -1.35 -5.92
CA VAL A 181 -1.67 0.11 -5.89
C VAL A 181 -1.19 0.75 -7.19
N HIS A 182 -2.14 1.19 -8.00
CA HIS A 182 -1.95 1.82 -9.31
C HIS A 182 -2.59 3.21 -9.39
N THR A 183 -3.53 3.53 -8.50
CA THR A 183 -4.32 4.76 -8.53
C THR A 183 -4.33 5.41 -7.16
N ARG A 184 -4.60 6.73 -7.11
CA ARG A 184 -4.73 7.48 -5.86
C ARG A 184 -5.87 6.94 -4.98
N ALA A 185 -6.99 6.56 -5.60
CA ALA A 185 -8.11 5.92 -4.93
C ALA A 185 -7.71 4.61 -4.24
N GLN A 186 -6.88 3.79 -4.88
CA GLN A 186 -6.37 2.54 -4.28
C GLN A 186 -5.41 2.80 -3.12
N ALA A 187 -4.54 3.81 -3.23
CA ALA A 187 -3.68 4.21 -2.11
C ALA A 187 -4.52 4.73 -0.93
N ALA A 188 -5.57 5.52 -1.21
CA ALA A 188 -6.51 5.97 -0.20
C ALA A 188 -7.29 4.81 0.45
N ALA A 189 -7.68 3.78 -0.31
CA ALA A 189 -8.33 2.60 0.26
C ALA A 189 -7.44 1.89 1.29
N ALA A 190 -6.13 1.76 1.00
CA ALA A 190 -5.17 1.20 1.95
C ALA A 190 -5.03 2.07 3.21
N GLU A 191 -4.96 3.40 3.06
CA GLU A 191 -4.95 4.35 4.19
C GLU A 191 -6.22 4.22 5.04
N LEU A 192 -7.40 4.12 4.42
CA LEU A 192 -8.68 4.01 5.11
C LEU A 192 -8.85 2.65 5.82
N ALA A 193 -8.33 1.56 5.25
CA ALA A 193 -8.22 0.28 5.95
C ALA A 193 -7.24 0.35 7.15
N GLY A 194 -6.39 1.37 7.17
CA GLY A 194 -5.47 1.71 8.25
C GLY A 194 -4.06 1.15 8.07
N ALA A 195 -3.60 1.04 6.82
CA ALA A 195 -2.18 0.94 6.54
C ALA A 195 -1.48 2.27 6.84
N ASP A 196 -0.31 2.21 7.45
CA ASP A 196 0.56 3.38 7.64
C ASP A 196 1.26 3.77 6.33
N ALA A 197 1.53 2.78 5.48
CA ALA A 197 2.20 3.00 4.21
C ALA A 197 1.75 2.02 3.12
N VAL A 198 2.05 2.37 1.87
CA VAL A 198 1.96 1.47 0.71
C VAL A 198 3.36 1.16 0.17
N LEU A 199 3.57 -0.07 -0.32
CA LEU A 199 4.75 -0.43 -1.10
C LEU A 199 4.37 -0.53 -2.59
N VAL A 200 4.96 0.34 -3.41
CA VAL A 200 4.59 0.48 -4.82
C VAL A 200 5.81 0.30 -5.72
N GLY A 201 5.77 -0.70 -6.59
CA GLY A 201 6.85 -0.99 -7.55
C GLY A 201 6.39 -0.93 -9.00
N SER A 202 5.59 -1.91 -9.43
CA SER A 202 5.23 -2.08 -10.84
C SER A 202 4.55 -0.85 -11.46
N ALA A 203 3.69 -0.16 -10.70
CA ALA A 203 3.05 1.07 -11.17
C ALA A 203 4.08 2.19 -11.43
N LEU A 204 5.07 2.35 -10.53
CA LEU A 204 6.13 3.34 -10.68
C LEU A 204 7.04 2.99 -11.86
N MET A 205 7.48 1.73 -11.95
CA MET A 205 8.44 1.31 -12.99
C MET A 205 7.87 1.40 -14.40
N ARG A 206 6.56 1.12 -14.57
CA ARG A 206 5.86 1.26 -15.86
C ARG A 206 5.51 2.71 -16.22
N ALA A 207 5.42 3.61 -15.25
CA ALA A 207 5.06 5.00 -15.52
C ALA A 207 6.17 5.70 -16.32
N PRO A 208 5.85 6.58 -17.28
CA PRO A 208 6.86 7.36 -18.01
C PRO A 208 7.75 8.18 -17.07
N ASP A 209 7.15 8.80 -16.06
CA ASP A 209 7.80 9.56 -14.98
C ASP A 209 7.44 8.92 -13.62
N PRO A 210 8.31 8.03 -13.07
CA PRO A 210 8.05 7.36 -11.81
C PRO A 210 7.88 8.32 -10.61
N PRO A 211 8.72 9.37 -10.44
CA PRO A 211 8.50 10.39 -9.40
C PRO A 211 7.15 11.11 -9.51
N ALA A 212 6.71 11.47 -10.72
CA ALA A 212 5.39 12.07 -10.91
C ALA A 212 4.27 11.10 -10.53
N LYS A 213 4.39 9.82 -10.91
CA LYS A 213 3.42 8.79 -10.51
C LYS A 213 3.35 8.61 -9.00
N LEU A 214 4.48 8.65 -8.30
CA LEU A 214 4.49 8.59 -6.84
C LEU A 214 3.73 9.78 -6.22
N ARG A 215 3.96 11.01 -6.71
CA ARG A 215 3.23 12.20 -6.22
C ARG A 215 1.74 12.11 -6.48
N GLU A 216 1.33 11.57 -7.63
CA GLU A 216 -0.07 11.35 -7.97
C GLU A 216 -0.74 10.45 -6.92
N LEU A 217 -0.15 9.28 -6.61
CA LEU A 217 -0.69 8.32 -5.65
C LEU A 217 -0.83 8.91 -4.24
N LEU A 218 0.11 9.74 -3.83
CA LEU A 218 0.14 10.39 -2.51
C LEU A 218 -0.62 11.71 -2.46
N SER A 219 -1.12 12.21 -3.59
CA SER A 219 -1.71 13.55 -3.62
C SER A 219 -2.99 13.61 -2.76
N ARG A 220 -3.18 14.75 -2.11
CA ARG A 220 -4.34 15.09 -1.28
C ARG A 220 -4.71 16.56 -1.55
N PRO A 221 -5.96 17.00 -1.31
CA PRO A 221 -7.10 16.21 -0.82
C PRO A 221 -7.65 15.22 -1.86
N LEU A 222 -8.45 14.26 -1.40
CA LEU A 222 -9.26 13.40 -2.26
C LEU A 222 -10.55 14.14 -2.68
N VAL A 223 -11.03 13.87 -3.89
CA VAL A 223 -12.24 14.49 -4.43
C VAL A 223 -13.37 13.48 -4.50
N LYS A 224 -14.50 13.80 -3.86
CA LYS A 224 -15.74 13.02 -3.93
C LYS A 224 -16.82 13.74 -4.75
N VAL A 225 -17.40 13.04 -5.72
CA VAL A 225 -18.63 13.46 -6.41
C VAL A 225 -19.78 12.62 -5.85
N CYS A 226 -20.82 13.26 -5.31
CA CYS A 226 -21.85 12.60 -4.50
C CYS A 226 -23.27 12.84 -5.03
N GLY A 227 -24.14 11.83 -4.89
CA GLY A 227 -25.51 11.86 -5.38
C GLY A 227 -25.61 11.50 -6.85
N LEU A 228 -24.74 10.62 -7.32
CA LEU A 228 -24.74 10.09 -8.67
C LEU A 228 -25.88 9.08 -8.82
N THR A 229 -26.66 9.20 -9.89
CA THR A 229 -27.84 8.36 -10.14
C THR A 229 -27.88 7.77 -11.55
N ARG A 230 -26.92 8.14 -12.42
CA ARG A 230 -26.83 7.70 -13.83
C ARG A 230 -25.40 7.28 -14.14
N GLN A 231 -25.22 6.21 -14.90
CA GLN A 231 -23.88 5.70 -15.25
C GLN A 231 -23.05 6.75 -16.01
N GLU A 232 -23.67 7.50 -16.91
CA GLU A 232 -22.98 8.57 -17.66
C GLU A 232 -22.35 9.63 -16.73
N ASP A 233 -22.99 9.97 -15.60
CA ASP A 233 -22.43 10.92 -14.64
C ASP A 233 -21.27 10.30 -13.83
N VAL A 234 -21.31 8.98 -13.60
CA VAL A 234 -20.22 8.23 -12.95
C VAL A 234 -18.99 8.25 -13.83
N ASP A 235 -19.17 7.94 -15.12
CA ASP A 235 -18.08 7.90 -16.10
C ASP A 235 -17.45 9.29 -16.26
N VAL A 236 -18.26 10.35 -16.43
CA VAL A 236 -17.78 11.74 -16.54
C VAL A 236 -17.04 12.18 -15.27
N ALA A 237 -17.54 11.84 -14.08
CA ALA A 237 -16.89 12.20 -12.83
C ALA A 237 -15.54 11.48 -12.67
N ALA A 238 -15.46 10.20 -13.03
CA ALA A 238 -14.23 9.43 -13.00
C ALA A 238 -13.19 9.95 -14.01
N GLU A 239 -13.61 10.26 -15.24
CA GLU A 239 -12.75 10.86 -16.27
C GLU A 239 -12.21 12.23 -15.86
N ALA A 240 -13.02 13.01 -15.11
CA ALA A 240 -12.58 14.28 -14.54
C ALA A 240 -11.61 14.13 -13.34
N GLY A 241 -11.34 12.89 -12.90
CA GLY A 241 -10.38 12.58 -11.84
C GLY A 241 -10.97 12.58 -10.42
N ALA A 242 -12.26 12.29 -10.27
CA ALA A 242 -12.85 12.02 -8.95
C ALA A 242 -12.25 10.73 -8.36
N ASP A 243 -11.96 10.76 -7.05
CA ASP A 243 -11.43 9.60 -6.32
C ASP A 243 -12.53 8.75 -5.70
N LEU A 244 -13.67 9.39 -5.40
CA LEU A 244 -14.78 8.80 -4.66
C LEU A 244 -16.09 9.13 -5.40
N LEU A 245 -16.90 8.11 -5.68
CA LEU A 245 -18.17 8.22 -6.40
C LEU A 245 -19.30 7.79 -5.47
N GLY A 246 -20.14 8.75 -5.08
CA GLY A 246 -21.11 8.59 -4.00
C GLY A 246 -22.54 8.34 -4.47
N PHE A 247 -23.15 7.29 -3.94
CA PHE A 247 -24.52 6.86 -4.22
C PHE A 247 -25.37 7.02 -2.96
N VAL A 248 -26.41 7.85 -3.01
CA VAL A 248 -27.29 8.06 -1.86
C VAL A 248 -28.38 7.00 -1.86
N LEU A 249 -28.35 6.10 -0.89
CA LEU A 249 -29.30 4.97 -0.78
C LEU A 249 -30.42 5.26 0.24
N VAL A 250 -30.64 6.54 0.53
CA VAL A 250 -31.68 7.01 1.46
C VAL A 250 -32.97 7.30 0.69
N GLU A 251 -34.05 6.60 1.04
CA GLU A 251 -35.33 6.64 0.32
C GLU A 251 -35.90 8.05 0.12
N LYS A 252 -35.77 8.92 1.14
CA LYS A 252 -36.30 10.28 1.11
C LYS A 252 -35.43 11.28 0.34
N SER A 253 -34.25 10.88 -0.13
CA SER A 253 -33.32 11.78 -0.80
C SER A 253 -33.80 12.12 -2.22
N PRO A 254 -33.77 13.39 -2.65
CA PRO A 254 -34.03 13.74 -4.05
C PRO A 254 -32.91 13.27 -5.00
N ARG A 255 -31.75 12.86 -4.46
CA ARG A 255 -30.60 12.30 -5.19
C ARG A 255 -30.44 10.81 -4.94
N ARG A 256 -31.53 10.13 -4.58
CA ARG A 256 -31.53 8.69 -4.34
C ARG A 256 -31.07 7.94 -5.59
N ALA A 257 -30.07 7.09 -5.44
CA ALA A 257 -29.70 6.10 -6.44
C ALA A 257 -30.48 4.80 -6.17
N GLU A 258 -30.82 4.05 -7.22
CA GLU A 258 -31.48 2.74 -7.07
C GLU A 258 -30.52 1.68 -6.53
N ALA A 259 -29.25 1.78 -6.91
CA ALA A 259 -28.15 0.92 -6.47
C ALA A 259 -26.81 1.66 -6.60
N VAL A 260 -25.75 1.03 -6.10
CA VAL A 260 -24.37 1.39 -6.44
C VAL A 260 -24.14 1.01 -7.90
N LEU A 261 -23.71 1.97 -8.72
CA LEU A 261 -23.45 1.75 -10.14
C LEU A 261 -22.01 1.28 -10.37
N ASP A 262 -21.67 0.91 -11.61
CA ASP A 262 -20.35 0.41 -11.96
C ASP A 262 -19.31 1.52 -11.83
N VAL A 263 -18.35 1.34 -10.91
CA VAL A 263 -17.27 2.29 -10.66
C VAL A 263 -15.96 1.76 -11.24
N PRO A 264 -15.21 2.58 -12.01
CA PRO A 264 -13.91 2.16 -12.54
C PRO A 264 -12.88 2.01 -11.42
N GLU A 265 -11.86 1.16 -11.61
CA GLU A 265 -10.80 0.90 -10.62
C GLU A 265 -9.98 2.14 -10.21
N THR A 266 -10.12 3.25 -10.93
CA THR A 266 -9.51 4.55 -10.65
C THR A 266 -10.20 5.33 -9.54
N ALA A 267 -11.40 4.92 -9.13
CA ALA A 267 -12.18 5.53 -8.06
C ALA A 267 -12.71 4.47 -7.07
N LEU A 268 -13.15 4.93 -5.91
CA LEU A 268 -13.86 4.13 -4.91
C LEU A 268 -15.34 4.47 -4.92
N SER A 269 -16.18 3.46 -4.83
CA SER A 269 -17.62 3.61 -4.64
C SER A 269 -17.94 3.91 -3.17
N VAL A 270 -18.89 4.81 -2.93
CA VAL A 270 -19.32 5.19 -1.57
C VAL A 270 -20.83 5.12 -1.45
N ALA A 271 -21.33 4.17 -0.67
CA ALA A 271 -22.75 4.11 -0.31
C ALA A 271 -23.05 5.10 0.81
N VAL A 272 -24.06 5.94 0.65
CA VAL A 272 -24.44 6.96 1.63
C VAL A 272 -25.76 6.59 2.29
N PHE A 273 -25.74 6.48 3.62
CA PHE A 273 -26.88 6.15 4.47
C PHE A 273 -27.11 7.21 5.57
N VAL A 274 -28.27 7.13 6.21
CA VAL A 274 -28.64 7.93 7.40
C VAL A 274 -29.15 6.96 8.47
N ALA A 275 -28.76 7.20 9.73
CA ALA A 275 -29.10 6.42 10.93
C ALA A 275 -28.51 5.00 10.97
N GLU A 276 -28.80 4.19 9.95
CA GLU A 276 -28.42 2.78 9.89
C GLU A 276 -27.83 2.43 8.52
N THR A 277 -26.88 1.49 8.51
CA THR A 277 -26.28 0.94 7.29
C THR A 277 -27.03 -0.30 6.84
N ALA A 278 -27.04 -0.57 5.55
CA ALA A 278 -27.43 -1.85 4.98
C ALA A 278 -26.23 -2.53 4.29
N GLU A 279 -26.33 -3.83 4.03
CA GLU A 279 -25.35 -4.51 3.17
C GLU A 279 -25.28 -3.83 1.81
N THR A 280 -24.06 -3.62 1.32
CA THR A 280 -23.81 -2.88 0.09
C THR A 280 -22.58 -3.44 -0.62
N PRO A 281 -22.56 -3.42 -1.97
CA PRO A 281 -21.36 -3.77 -2.72
C PRO A 281 -20.35 -2.62 -2.82
N ALA A 282 -20.62 -1.46 -2.20
CA ALA A 282 -19.71 -0.32 -2.24
C ALA A 282 -18.40 -0.59 -1.47
N ASP A 283 -17.31 0.06 -1.92
CA ASP A 283 -16.01 -0.02 -1.26
C ASP A 283 -16.02 0.62 0.13
N LEU A 284 -16.81 1.69 0.29
CA LEU A 284 -16.91 2.46 1.53
C LEU A 284 -18.35 2.79 1.87
N VAL A 285 -18.62 2.95 3.16
CA VAL A 285 -19.91 3.40 3.66
C VAL A 285 -19.78 4.75 4.35
N GLN A 286 -20.55 5.74 3.87
CA GLN A 286 -20.69 7.02 4.55
C GLN A 286 -22.02 7.06 5.31
N LEU A 287 -21.95 7.05 6.64
CA LEU A 287 -23.11 7.06 7.53
C LEU A 287 -23.30 8.43 8.19
N TYR A 288 -24.45 9.03 7.97
CA TYR A 288 -24.88 10.24 8.68
C TYR A 288 -25.72 9.89 9.92
N PRO A 289 -25.62 10.65 11.02
CA PRO A 289 -26.53 10.52 12.16
C PRO A 289 -27.96 10.94 11.78
N ASP A 290 -28.95 10.46 12.53
CA ASP A 290 -30.34 10.88 12.36
C ASP A 290 -30.60 12.21 13.07
N ASP A 291 -30.54 13.31 12.33
CA ASP A 291 -30.90 14.65 12.81
C ASP A 291 -32.38 14.96 12.51
N GLY A 292 -33.29 14.12 13.00
CA GLY A 292 -34.73 14.36 12.90
C GLY A 292 -35.31 14.14 11.49
N GLY A 293 -34.74 13.21 10.72
CA GLY A 293 -35.22 12.82 9.40
C GLY A 293 -34.78 13.70 8.23
N ASP A 294 -33.89 14.67 8.46
CA ASP A 294 -33.29 15.47 7.39
C ASP A 294 -32.03 14.78 6.83
N VAL A 295 -31.94 14.64 5.50
CA VAL A 295 -30.87 13.88 4.82
C VAL A 295 -29.57 14.72 4.69
N ARG A 296 -29.37 15.69 5.58
CA ARG A 296 -28.33 16.72 5.49
C ARG A 296 -27.56 16.86 6.80
N GLY A 297 -26.60 15.96 7.03
CA GLY A 297 -25.62 16.12 8.10
C GLY A 297 -24.35 16.82 7.60
N ARG A 298 -23.66 17.53 8.50
CA ARG A 298 -22.27 17.99 8.27
C ARG A 298 -21.23 17.00 8.77
N GLU A 299 -21.62 16.13 9.70
CA GLU A 299 -20.77 15.11 10.30
C GLU A 299 -21.21 13.74 9.79
N ALA A 300 -20.27 12.95 9.30
CA ALA A 300 -20.50 11.58 8.85
C ALA A 300 -19.33 10.69 9.26
N LEU A 301 -19.63 9.45 9.57
CA LEU A 301 -18.64 8.40 9.71
C LEU A 301 -18.37 7.79 8.34
N LEU A 302 -17.10 7.61 8.00
CA LEU A 302 -16.67 6.82 6.86
C LEU A 302 -16.19 5.47 7.40
N LEU A 303 -16.90 4.42 7.03
CA LEU A 303 -16.70 3.03 7.45
C LEU A 303 -16.12 2.21 6.30
#